data_AF-A0A4T0CCF1-F1
#
_entry.id   AF-A0A4T0CCF1-F1
#
_cell.length_a   1.000
_cell.length_b   1.000
_cell.length_c   1.000
_cell.angle_alpha   90.00
_cell.angle_beta   90.00
_cell.angle_gamma   90.00
#
_symmetry.space_group_name_H-M   'P 1'
#
loop_
_entity.id
_entity.type
_entity.pdbx_description
1 polymer ?
#
loop_
_entity_poly.entity_id
_entity_poly.type
_entity_poly.pdbx_seq_one_letter_code
_entity_poly.pdbx_strand_id
1 'polypeptide(L)'
;RCRVTEQDFEIIRNALYEHSVVLFKNQQSLSPKAQFELTQKFDPSAGSYGHGKTIDAKRSVLHPDLKTIPHQPQVQVIGNGPVAEFEGLKNITLKHPHHKTFHKTPISEADDREATRFYRWHIDAALYDLSPPKVTSLMAVSVPKTEYQTLRYDDRSNDEMRVPRGSTAFVSSRRTYDLLSEADKEFARTTKVQYAAHPYIWMSPARSRSDGLGLVSDGLELSREELPPIDESKIKILPMCWRNPVTGRLALQIHPSAVEKLHLADGTVISDLEKVRDIVHRLQRPGIAPELVHAINWDEGDLAIFDNWSVIHSVTGSFLPTEVRIFRQCNLAASEDPLGPE
;
A
#
# COMPACT_ATOMS: atom_id res chain seq x y z
N ARG A 1 24.40 -2.75 -12.12
CA ARG A 1 24.91 -3.34 -10.87
C ARG A 1 24.64 -2.33 -9.77
N CYS A 2 23.95 -2.71 -8.70
CA CYS A 2 23.82 -1.86 -7.53
C CYS A 2 25.21 -1.63 -6.90
N ARG A 3 25.65 -0.37 -6.77
CA ARG A 3 26.96 -0.01 -6.18
C ARG A 3 26.76 0.48 -4.74
N VAL A 4 26.15 -0.35 -3.91
CA VAL A 4 25.94 -0.07 -2.48
C VAL A 4 26.86 -0.98 -1.69
N THR A 5 27.84 -0.40 -1.00
CA THR A 5 28.71 -1.15 -0.08
C THR A 5 27.93 -1.56 1.16
N GLU A 6 28.51 -2.43 2.00
CA GLU A 6 27.85 -2.83 3.25
C GLU A 6 27.66 -1.64 4.21
N GLN A 7 28.64 -0.74 4.27
CA GLN A 7 28.55 0.48 5.07
C GLN A 7 27.46 1.43 4.55
N ASP A 8 27.37 1.61 3.24
CA ASP A 8 26.31 2.42 2.63
C ASP A 8 24.94 1.80 2.93
N PHE A 9 24.82 0.47 2.86
CA PHE A 9 23.57 -0.22 3.13
C PHE A 9 23.14 -0.04 4.59
N GLU A 10 24.05 -0.15 5.56
CA GLU A 10 23.70 0.09 6.96
C GLU A 10 23.20 1.51 7.22
N ILE A 11 23.77 2.52 6.54
CA ILE A 11 23.28 3.90 6.61
C ILE A 11 21.85 3.98 6.04
N ILE A 12 21.62 3.40 4.85
CA ILE A 12 20.30 3.37 4.21
C ILE A 12 19.27 2.64 5.10
N ARG A 13 19.67 1.49 5.67
CA ARG A 13 18.82 0.64 6.52
C ARG A 13 18.39 1.40 7.78
N ASN A 14 19.34 2.02 8.48
CA ASN A 14 19.05 2.77 9.69
C ASN A 14 18.20 4.02 9.38
N ALA A 15 18.52 4.77 8.32
CA ALA A 15 17.72 5.91 7.89
C ALA A 15 16.27 5.50 7.57
N LEU A 16 16.09 4.35 6.89
CA LEU A 16 14.77 3.86 6.54
C LEU A 16 13.95 3.48 7.77
N TYR A 17 14.52 2.70 8.70
CA TYR A 17 13.77 2.27 9.88
C TYR A 17 13.55 3.39 10.90
N GLU A 18 14.37 4.45 10.90
CA GLU A 18 14.15 5.65 11.71
C GLU A 18 13.08 6.57 11.09
N HIS A 19 13.14 6.82 9.78
CA HIS A 19 12.33 7.82 9.10
C HIS A 19 11.15 7.27 8.28
N SER A 20 10.99 5.94 8.20
CA SER A 20 9.98 5.20 7.43
C SER A 20 10.05 5.32 5.90
N VAL A 21 10.41 6.48 5.34
CA VAL A 21 10.49 6.73 3.90
C VAL A 21 11.77 7.49 3.59
N VAL A 22 12.55 7.00 2.62
CA VAL A 22 13.77 7.66 2.16
C VAL A 22 13.67 7.86 0.65
N LEU A 23 13.87 9.11 0.20
CA LEU A 23 13.82 9.50 -1.21
C LEU A 23 15.23 9.75 -1.74
N PHE A 24 15.64 8.96 -2.74
CA PHE A 24 16.88 9.14 -3.48
C PHE A 24 16.59 9.85 -4.80
N LYS A 25 17.12 11.06 -4.97
CA LYS A 25 16.97 11.83 -6.22
C LYS A 25 17.96 11.35 -7.28
N ASN A 26 17.67 11.63 -8.56
CA ASN A 26 18.60 11.44 -9.69
C ASN A 26 19.11 9.99 -9.89
N GLN A 27 18.21 9.01 -9.78
CA GLN A 27 18.50 7.59 -9.94
C GLN A 27 18.10 7.04 -11.32
N GLN A 28 17.99 7.88 -12.36
CA GLN A 28 17.48 7.50 -13.70
C GLN A 28 18.23 6.30 -14.30
N SER A 29 19.51 6.14 -13.99
CA SER A 29 20.35 5.04 -14.48
C SER A 29 20.18 3.70 -13.73
N LEU A 30 19.37 3.65 -12.67
CA LEU A 30 19.14 2.41 -11.92
C LEU A 30 18.43 1.41 -12.83
N SER A 31 18.95 0.19 -12.96
CA SER A 31 18.28 -0.87 -13.73
C SER A 31 17.28 -1.63 -12.85
N PRO A 32 16.30 -2.36 -13.43
CA PRO A 32 15.36 -3.17 -12.63
C PRO A 32 16.10 -4.20 -11.77
N LYS A 33 17.17 -4.79 -12.30
CA LYS A 33 18.03 -5.71 -11.53
C LYS A 33 18.67 -5.02 -10.32
N ALA A 34 19.19 -3.80 -10.48
CA ALA A 34 19.80 -3.07 -9.37
C ALA A 34 18.76 -2.64 -8.32
N GLN A 35 17.55 -2.26 -8.75
CA GLN A 35 16.42 -1.98 -7.86
C GLN A 35 16.04 -3.23 -7.05
N PHE A 36 15.94 -4.39 -7.71
CA PHE A 36 15.72 -5.67 -7.04
C PHE A 36 16.83 -6.01 -6.03
N GLU A 37 18.10 -5.95 -6.44
CA GLU A 37 19.26 -6.20 -5.57
C GLU A 37 19.25 -5.31 -4.32
N LEU A 38 18.88 -4.03 -4.46
CA LEU A 38 18.77 -3.09 -3.34
C LEU A 38 17.61 -3.43 -2.40
N THR A 39 16.41 -3.71 -2.94
CA THR A 39 15.25 -4.11 -2.12
C THR A 39 15.52 -5.42 -1.38
N GLN A 40 16.15 -6.40 -2.04
CA GLN A 40 16.45 -7.71 -1.46
C GLN A 40 17.45 -7.64 -0.30
N LYS A 41 18.32 -6.62 -0.24
CA LYS A 41 19.26 -6.49 0.90
C LYS A 41 18.58 -6.38 2.26
N PHE A 42 17.33 -5.92 2.32
CA PHE A 42 16.54 -5.86 3.56
C PHE A 42 15.96 -7.21 4.00
N ASP A 43 15.90 -8.17 3.08
CA ASP A 43 15.48 -9.54 3.33
C ASP A 43 16.19 -10.49 2.32
N PRO A 44 17.43 -10.90 2.61
CA PRO A 44 18.23 -11.69 1.67
C PRO A 44 17.60 -13.03 1.25
N SER A 45 16.67 -13.55 2.05
CA SER A 45 15.94 -14.79 1.77
C SER A 45 14.70 -14.57 0.90
N ALA A 46 14.22 -13.34 0.74
CA ALA A 46 13.09 -13.01 -0.12
C ALA A 46 13.50 -13.03 -1.60
N GLY A 47 12.75 -13.74 -2.45
CA GLY A 47 13.06 -13.87 -3.88
C GLY A 47 11.88 -13.72 -4.83
N SER A 48 10.65 -13.78 -4.30
CA SER A 48 9.40 -13.71 -5.06
C SER A 48 8.70 -12.37 -4.87
N TYR A 49 7.92 -11.97 -5.88
CA TYR A 49 7.07 -10.77 -5.80
C TYR A 49 6.06 -10.89 -4.65
N GLY A 50 5.79 -9.79 -3.95
CA GLY A 50 5.00 -9.75 -2.70
C GLY A 50 3.55 -10.24 -2.81
N HIS A 51 2.98 -10.26 -4.03
CA HIS A 51 1.64 -10.80 -4.29
C HIS A 51 1.64 -12.16 -5.02
N GLY A 52 2.81 -12.75 -5.23
CA GLY A 52 2.95 -14.02 -5.95
C GLY A 52 2.36 -13.97 -7.37
N LYS A 53 1.81 -15.10 -7.83
CA LYS A 53 1.01 -15.15 -9.06
C LYS A 53 -0.45 -14.95 -8.69
N THR A 54 -1.09 -13.94 -9.28
CA THR A 54 -2.52 -13.70 -9.07
C THR A 54 -3.33 -14.89 -9.59
N ILE A 55 -3.97 -15.63 -8.68
CA ILE A 55 -4.98 -16.63 -9.02
C ILE A 55 -6.24 -15.87 -9.46
N ASP A 56 -6.87 -16.31 -10.56
CA ASP A 56 -8.06 -15.67 -11.13
C ASP A 56 -7.94 -14.15 -11.33
N ALA A 57 -6.93 -13.79 -12.13
CA ALA A 57 -6.54 -12.43 -12.43
C ALA A 57 -7.69 -11.52 -12.89
N LYS A 58 -8.74 -12.04 -13.54
CA LYS A 58 -9.87 -11.23 -14.03
C LYS A 58 -10.76 -10.69 -12.92
N ARG A 59 -10.83 -11.36 -11.77
CA ARG A 59 -11.69 -10.98 -10.64
C ARG A 59 -10.94 -10.19 -9.56
N SER A 60 -9.62 -10.14 -9.62
CA SER A 60 -8.79 -9.43 -8.65
C SER A 60 -8.76 -7.92 -8.91
N VAL A 61 -8.91 -7.13 -7.85
CA VAL A 61 -8.80 -5.66 -7.91
C VAL A 61 -7.37 -5.16 -8.21
N LEU A 62 -6.33 -6.01 -8.12
CA LEU A 62 -4.94 -5.63 -8.39
C LEU A 62 -4.52 -5.77 -9.86
N HIS A 63 -5.25 -6.57 -10.64
CA HIS A 63 -4.80 -6.98 -11.96
C HIS A 63 -4.74 -5.88 -13.05
N PRO A 64 -5.64 -4.88 -13.11
CA PRO A 64 -5.60 -3.93 -14.23
C PRO A 64 -4.34 -3.06 -14.26
N ASP A 65 -3.59 -2.98 -13.16
CA ASP A 65 -2.62 -1.89 -12.95
C ASP A 65 -1.15 -2.32 -13.07
N LEU A 66 -0.85 -3.63 -13.01
CA LEU A 66 0.53 -4.17 -12.95
C LEU A 66 0.97 -4.84 -14.27
N LYS A 67 2.22 -4.60 -14.70
CA LYS A 67 2.87 -5.32 -15.82
C LYS A 67 4.24 -5.85 -15.38
N THR A 68 4.45 -7.16 -15.46
CA THR A 68 5.70 -7.82 -15.04
C THR A 68 6.83 -7.61 -16.05
N ILE A 69 8.01 -7.15 -15.62
CA ILE A 69 9.20 -7.07 -16.47
C ILE A 69 9.73 -8.49 -16.77
N PRO A 70 9.80 -8.94 -18.05
CA PRO A 70 10.13 -10.33 -18.38
C PRO A 70 11.50 -10.80 -17.90
N HIS A 71 12.53 -9.94 -17.97
CA HIS A 71 13.89 -10.29 -17.54
C HIS A 71 14.17 -10.03 -16.05
N GLN A 72 13.21 -9.45 -15.31
CA GLN A 72 13.29 -9.22 -13.86
C GLN A 72 11.89 -9.24 -13.22
N PRO A 73 11.25 -10.42 -13.08
CA PRO A 73 9.83 -10.51 -12.71
C PRO A 73 9.45 -9.99 -11.31
N GLN A 74 10.43 -9.75 -10.44
CA GLN A 74 10.21 -9.12 -9.13
C GLN A 74 9.90 -7.62 -9.23
N VAL A 75 10.19 -7.00 -10.38
CA VAL A 75 9.94 -5.59 -10.63
C VAL A 75 8.74 -5.46 -11.57
N GLN A 76 7.72 -4.75 -11.09
CA GLN A 76 6.49 -4.46 -11.80
C GLN A 76 6.53 -3.07 -12.40
N VAL A 77 5.91 -2.89 -13.57
CA VAL A 77 5.67 -1.60 -14.20
C VAL A 77 4.23 -1.20 -13.91
N ILE A 78 4.08 -0.01 -13.33
CA ILE A 78 2.79 0.63 -13.06
C ILE A 78 2.79 2.04 -13.64
N GLY A 79 1.62 2.62 -13.87
CA GLY A 79 1.56 3.98 -14.38
C GLY A 79 0.29 4.27 -15.15
N ASN A 80 0.39 5.09 -16.18
CA ASN A 80 -0.75 5.51 -16.99
C ASN A 80 -0.37 5.65 -18.46
N GLY A 81 -1.34 5.40 -19.34
CA GLY A 81 -1.25 5.69 -20.76
C GLY A 81 -0.53 4.63 -21.60
N PRO A 82 -0.46 4.86 -22.93
CA PRO A 82 0.15 3.93 -23.87
C PRO A 82 1.68 3.99 -23.78
N VAL A 83 2.32 2.81 -23.78
CA VAL A 83 3.77 2.65 -23.78
C VAL A 83 4.15 1.70 -24.92
N ALA A 84 4.89 2.24 -25.90
CA ALA A 84 5.28 1.49 -27.09
C ALA A 84 6.26 0.36 -26.75
N GLU A 85 7.31 0.65 -25.99
CA GLU A 85 8.28 -0.34 -25.51
C GLU A 85 8.91 0.11 -24.20
N PHE A 86 9.04 -0.81 -23.24
CA PHE A 86 9.74 -0.55 -21.97
C PHE A 86 10.21 -1.87 -21.33
N GLU A 87 11.52 -2.03 -21.09
CA GLU A 87 12.12 -3.19 -20.39
C GLU A 87 11.66 -4.55 -20.97
N GLY A 88 11.50 -4.63 -22.30
CA GLY A 88 11.05 -5.82 -23.03
C GLY A 88 9.52 -5.99 -23.15
N LEU A 89 8.72 -5.14 -22.50
CA LEU A 89 7.28 -5.03 -22.73
C LEU A 89 7.02 -4.23 -24.00
N LYS A 90 6.03 -4.64 -24.82
CA LYS A 90 5.68 -3.97 -26.08
C LYS A 90 4.19 -3.69 -26.16
N ASN A 91 3.83 -2.50 -26.67
CA ASN A 91 2.46 -2.05 -26.93
C ASN A 91 1.53 -2.26 -25.72
N ILE A 92 1.99 -1.88 -24.54
CA ILE A 92 1.19 -1.98 -23.32
C ILE A 92 0.42 -0.69 -23.08
N THR A 93 -0.70 -0.79 -22.38
CA THR A 93 -1.37 0.38 -21.79
C THR A 93 -1.34 0.21 -20.27
N LEU A 94 -0.76 1.19 -19.60
CA LEU A 94 -0.75 1.27 -18.14
C LEU A 94 -2.01 2.02 -17.68
N LYS A 95 -2.52 1.66 -16.51
CA LYS A 95 -3.74 2.26 -15.95
C LYS A 95 -3.44 2.79 -14.55
N HIS A 96 -3.66 4.09 -14.37
CA HIS A 96 -3.49 4.71 -13.06
C HIS A 96 -4.65 4.31 -12.14
N PRO A 97 -4.37 3.82 -10.91
CA PRO A 97 -5.43 3.56 -9.95
C PRO A 97 -6.12 4.87 -9.55
N HIS A 98 -7.45 4.87 -9.53
CA HIS A 98 -8.23 6.09 -9.42
C HIS A 98 -9.44 5.91 -8.50
N HIS A 99 -9.73 6.91 -7.65
CA HIS A 99 -10.83 6.85 -6.68
C HIS A 99 -12.17 6.50 -7.36
N LYS A 100 -12.43 7.07 -8.55
CA LYS A 100 -13.67 6.81 -9.32
C LYS A 100 -13.99 5.36 -9.65
N THR A 101 -12.98 4.48 -9.69
CA THR A 101 -13.20 3.07 -10.01
C THR A 101 -13.35 2.19 -8.77
N PHE A 102 -13.14 2.74 -7.56
CA PHE A 102 -13.09 1.95 -6.33
C PHE A 102 -13.91 2.53 -5.17
N HIS A 103 -14.15 3.84 -5.14
CA HIS A 103 -14.93 4.50 -4.09
C HIS A 103 -16.43 4.30 -4.30
N LYS A 104 -17.19 4.30 -3.19
CA LYS A 104 -18.66 4.20 -3.24
C LYS A 104 -19.27 5.45 -3.87
N THR A 105 -18.72 6.60 -3.51
CA THR A 105 -19.08 7.92 -4.05
C THR A 105 -17.84 8.52 -4.68
N PRO A 106 -17.76 8.68 -6.01
CA PRO A 106 -16.60 9.30 -6.63
C PRO A 106 -16.71 10.84 -6.62
N ILE A 107 -15.58 11.55 -6.80
CA ILE A 107 -15.64 12.96 -7.23
C ILE A 107 -16.33 13.03 -8.60
N SER A 108 -17.11 14.10 -8.81
CA SER A 108 -17.80 14.33 -10.07
C SER A 108 -16.81 14.46 -11.24
N GLU A 109 -17.24 14.12 -12.45
CA GLU A 109 -16.37 14.23 -13.63
C GLU A 109 -15.91 15.68 -13.90
N ALA A 110 -16.76 16.66 -13.59
CA ALA A 110 -16.44 18.08 -13.73
C ALA A 110 -15.31 18.53 -12.79
N ASP A 111 -15.24 17.96 -11.59
CA ASP A 111 -14.26 18.33 -10.57
C ASP A 111 -12.97 17.50 -10.66
N ASP A 112 -12.97 16.34 -11.32
CA ASP A 112 -11.87 15.33 -11.28
C ASP A 112 -10.52 15.86 -11.79
N ARG A 113 -10.49 16.97 -12.54
CA ARG A 113 -9.25 17.61 -12.97
C ARG A 113 -8.62 18.46 -11.87
N GLU A 114 -9.44 19.10 -11.03
CA GLU A 114 -9.01 20.03 -9.98
C GLU A 114 -9.00 19.41 -8.59
N ALA A 115 -9.83 18.39 -8.36
CA ALA A 115 -9.98 17.69 -7.10
C ALA A 115 -9.69 16.19 -7.23
N THR A 116 -9.19 15.59 -6.15
CA THR A 116 -8.89 14.16 -6.06
C THR A 116 -9.23 13.63 -4.67
N ARG A 117 -9.14 12.31 -4.50
CA ARG A 117 -9.10 11.63 -3.20
C ARG A 117 -7.89 10.71 -3.12
N PHE A 118 -7.61 10.19 -1.93
CA PHE A 118 -6.78 8.99 -1.82
C PHE A 118 -7.48 7.84 -2.52
N TYR A 119 -6.75 7.07 -3.34
CA TYR A 119 -7.34 5.91 -4.01
C TYR A 119 -7.76 4.85 -3.01
N ARG A 120 -6.79 4.36 -2.23
CA ARG A 120 -6.96 3.38 -1.15
C ARG A 120 -5.72 3.43 -0.25
N TRP A 121 -5.90 3.64 1.03
CA TRP A 121 -4.83 3.48 2.01
C TRP A 121 -4.54 1.99 2.22
N HIS A 122 -3.29 1.59 2.08
CA HIS A 122 -2.91 0.18 2.18
C HIS A 122 -1.46 -0.03 2.57
N ILE A 123 -1.18 -1.31 2.87
CA ILE A 123 0.14 -1.91 3.00
C ILE A 123 0.31 -2.79 1.74
N ASP A 124 1.50 -2.81 1.14
CA ASP A 124 1.77 -3.80 0.09
C ASP A 124 1.83 -5.18 0.75
N ALA A 125 0.92 -6.09 0.42
CA ALA A 125 0.91 -7.44 1.00
C ALA A 125 -0.09 -8.37 0.30
N ALA A 126 0.22 -9.67 0.14
CA ALA A 126 -0.79 -10.63 -0.30
C ALA A 126 -1.90 -10.85 0.74
N LEU A 127 -1.52 -10.83 2.04
CA LEU A 127 -2.38 -11.08 3.21
C LEU A 127 -3.08 -12.45 3.21
N TYR A 128 -2.62 -13.36 2.35
CA TYR A 128 -2.99 -14.75 2.27
C TYR A 128 -1.78 -15.52 1.73
N ASP A 129 -1.36 -16.59 2.42
CA ASP A 129 -0.16 -17.39 2.14
C ASP A 129 1.17 -16.64 2.40
N LEU A 130 1.39 -15.52 1.71
CA LEU A 130 2.64 -14.78 1.72
C LEU A 130 2.69 -13.71 2.82
N SER A 131 3.84 -13.60 3.47
CA SER A 131 4.10 -12.58 4.49
C SER A 131 4.27 -11.18 3.86
N PRO A 132 3.78 -10.11 4.51
CA PRO A 132 3.92 -8.74 4.01
C PRO A 132 5.38 -8.35 3.77
N PRO A 133 5.75 -7.82 2.59
CA PRO A 133 7.07 -7.24 2.33
C PRO A 133 7.56 -6.35 3.47
N LYS A 134 8.85 -6.48 3.86
CA LYS A 134 9.48 -5.57 4.84
C LYS A 134 9.59 -4.16 4.27
N VAL A 135 10.00 -4.07 3.02
CA VAL A 135 10.24 -2.82 2.30
C VAL A 135 9.71 -2.88 0.88
N THR A 136 9.33 -1.71 0.36
CA THR A 136 9.01 -1.52 -1.05
C THR A 136 9.92 -0.44 -1.60
N SER A 137 10.42 -0.65 -2.82
CA SER A 137 11.03 0.43 -3.61
C SER A 137 10.15 0.82 -4.78
N LEU A 138 9.97 2.13 -4.96
CA LEU A 138 9.14 2.71 -6.00
C LEU A 138 9.94 3.78 -6.73
N MET A 139 10.14 3.59 -8.03
CA MET A 139 10.96 4.47 -8.86
C MET A 139 10.14 5.16 -9.94
N ALA A 140 10.22 6.49 -9.97
CA ALA A 140 9.68 7.32 -11.04
C ALA A 140 10.59 7.22 -12.27
N VAL A 141 10.07 6.65 -13.35
CA VAL A 141 10.80 6.53 -14.63
C VAL A 141 10.40 7.66 -15.56
N SER A 142 9.09 7.86 -15.75
CA SER A 142 8.56 9.01 -16.45
C SER A 142 7.34 9.54 -15.72
N VAL A 143 7.32 10.84 -15.49
CA VAL A 143 6.25 11.53 -14.76
C VAL A 143 5.77 12.73 -15.57
N PRO A 144 4.46 12.83 -15.89
CA PRO A 144 3.91 14.06 -16.42
C PRO A 144 4.20 15.20 -15.45
N LYS A 145 4.59 16.38 -15.94
CA LYS A 145 4.74 17.56 -15.07
C LYS A 145 3.41 17.82 -14.37
N THR A 146 3.48 17.91 -13.05
CA THR A 146 2.30 17.87 -12.19
C THR A 146 1.80 19.29 -11.91
N GLU A 147 0.49 19.49 -12.04
CA GLU A 147 -0.19 20.59 -11.35
C GLU A 147 -0.68 20.07 -10.00
N TYR A 148 -1.07 20.98 -9.12
CA TYR A 148 -1.65 20.59 -7.84
C TYR A 148 -3.16 20.40 -7.95
N GLN A 149 -3.68 19.42 -7.22
CA GLN A 149 -5.11 19.16 -7.03
C GLN A 149 -5.49 19.36 -5.56
N THR A 150 -6.77 19.65 -5.32
CA THR A 150 -7.36 19.67 -3.98
C THR A 150 -7.79 18.26 -3.65
N LEU A 151 -7.11 17.64 -2.69
CA LEU A 151 -7.52 16.38 -2.13
C LEU A 151 -8.63 16.63 -1.11
N ARG A 152 -9.80 16.00 -1.30
CA ARG A 152 -10.95 16.11 -0.40
C ARG A 152 -11.18 14.78 0.32
N TYR A 153 -11.42 14.81 1.63
CA TYR A 153 -11.72 13.61 2.40
C TYR A 153 -13.20 13.22 2.28
N ASP A 154 -14.09 14.22 2.23
CA ASP A 154 -15.54 14.07 2.09
C ASP A 154 -16.14 13.04 3.08
N ASP A 155 -15.61 12.99 4.29
CA ASP A 155 -16.01 12.08 5.39
C ASP A 155 -16.69 12.83 6.54
N ARG A 156 -17.12 14.07 6.28
CA ARG A 156 -17.73 15.04 7.22
C ARG A 156 -16.75 15.78 8.15
N SER A 157 -15.44 15.58 8.03
CA SER A 157 -14.47 16.40 8.77
C SER A 157 -14.23 17.79 8.17
N ASN A 158 -14.58 17.98 6.89
CA ASN A 158 -14.16 19.12 6.06
C ASN A 158 -12.63 19.18 5.83
N ASP A 159 -11.91 18.09 6.05
CA ASP A 159 -10.48 18.02 5.76
C ASP A 159 -10.24 18.07 4.25
N GLU A 160 -9.30 18.94 3.88
CA GLU A 160 -8.77 19.04 2.53
C GLU A 160 -7.26 19.31 2.58
N MET A 161 -6.53 18.95 1.52
CA MET A 161 -5.13 19.33 1.36
C MET A 161 -4.76 19.54 -0.10
N ARG A 162 -3.70 20.31 -0.36
CA ARG A 162 -3.14 20.46 -1.72
C ARG A 162 -2.10 19.37 -1.94
N VAL A 163 -2.25 18.60 -3.02
CA VAL A 163 -1.29 17.55 -3.42
C VAL A 163 -0.87 17.73 -4.87
N PRO A 164 0.40 17.45 -5.21
CA PRO A 164 0.77 17.28 -6.61
C PRO A 164 -0.04 16.14 -7.25
N ARG A 165 -0.49 16.35 -8.49
CA ARG A 165 -1.22 15.33 -9.24
C ARG A 165 -0.36 14.08 -9.45
N GLY A 166 -0.90 12.91 -9.10
CA GLY A 166 -0.16 11.65 -9.22
C GLY A 166 0.85 11.39 -8.10
N SER A 167 0.75 12.12 -6.99
CA SER A 167 1.55 11.86 -5.79
C SER A 167 1.28 10.47 -5.22
N THR A 168 2.32 9.92 -4.59
CA THR A 168 2.17 8.84 -3.62
C THR A 168 2.19 9.49 -2.24
N ALA A 169 1.09 9.35 -1.52
CA ALA A 169 0.91 9.83 -0.16
C ALA A 169 1.31 8.74 0.84
N PHE A 170 2.02 9.13 1.89
CA PHE A 170 2.45 8.27 2.98
C PHE A 170 2.00 8.87 4.31
N VAL A 171 1.64 8.00 5.25
CA VAL A 171 1.47 8.36 6.66
C VAL A 171 2.25 7.38 7.53
N SER A 172 2.74 7.87 8.67
CA SER A 172 3.47 7.04 9.62
C SER A 172 2.52 6.32 10.55
N SER A 173 2.48 4.99 10.46
CA SER A 173 1.71 4.15 11.38
C SER A 173 2.27 4.18 12.81
N ARG A 174 3.56 4.56 12.99
CA ARG A 174 4.11 4.89 14.31
C ARG A 174 3.44 6.14 14.88
N ARG A 175 3.34 7.20 14.07
CA ARG A 175 2.66 8.43 14.50
C ARG A 175 1.18 8.18 14.78
N THR A 176 0.51 7.37 13.96
CA THR A 176 -0.88 6.96 14.21
C THR A 176 -1.03 6.26 15.57
N TYR A 177 -0.13 5.34 15.90
CA TYR A 177 -0.11 4.69 17.22
C TYR A 177 0.11 5.69 18.37
N ASP A 178 1.06 6.62 18.21
CA ASP A 178 1.36 7.63 19.23
C ASP A 178 0.17 8.56 19.54
N LEU A 179 -0.74 8.76 18.57
CA LEU A 179 -1.96 9.57 18.70
C LEU A 179 -3.12 8.86 19.40
N LEU A 180 -3.04 7.53 19.59
CA LEU A 180 -4.09 6.78 20.24
C LEU A 180 -4.23 7.16 21.72
N SER A 181 -5.45 7.04 22.25
CA SER A 181 -5.67 7.06 23.70
C SER A 181 -4.95 5.87 24.36
N GLU A 182 -4.66 5.93 25.65
CA GLU A 182 -4.00 4.81 26.35
C GLU A 182 -4.85 3.53 26.32
N ALA A 183 -6.19 3.66 26.37
CA ALA A 183 -7.09 2.52 26.20
C ALA A 183 -7.01 1.91 24.79
N ASP A 184 -6.91 2.75 23.76
CA ASP A 184 -6.74 2.28 22.38
C ASP A 184 -5.35 1.70 22.12
N LYS A 185 -4.30 2.24 22.76
CA LYS A 185 -2.95 1.63 22.72
C LYS A 185 -2.96 0.24 23.34
N GLU A 186 -3.61 0.08 24.49
CA GLU A 186 -3.76 -1.24 25.12
C GLU A 186 -4.53 -2.21 24.22
N PHE A 187 -5.67 -1.78 23.68
CA PHE A 187 -6.44 -2.56 22.72
C PHE A 187 -5.60 -2.97 21.51
N ALA A 188 -4.86 -2.02 20.91
CA ALA A 188 -4.06 -2.27 19.73
C ALA A 188 -2.85 -3.18 20.01
N ARG A 189 -2.23 -3.08 21.19
CA ARG A 189 -1.11 -3.95 21.55
C ARG A 189 -1.52 -5.41 21.73
N THR A 190 -2.75 -5.63 22.20
CA THR A 190 -3.22 -6.96 22.61
C THR A 190 -4.13 -7.64 21.59
N THR A 191 -4.49 -6.93 20.51
CA THR A 191 -5.36 -7.46 19.45
C THR A 191 -4.57 -7.99 18.26
N LYS A 192 -5.04 -9.09 17.67
CA LYS A 192 -4.58 -9.59 16.38
C LYS A 192 -5.64 -9.37 15.29
N VAL A 193 -5.18 -9.08 14.08
CA VAL A 193 -5.99 -8.83 12.89
C VAL A 193 -5.97 -10.06 12.00
N GLN A 194 -7.14 -10.61 11.71
CA GLN A 194 -7.32 -11.63 10.69
C GLN A 194 -7.74 -10.99 9.38
N TYR A 195 -7.07 -11.38 8.30
CA TYR A 195 -7.40 -10.97 6.94
C TYR A 195 -8.23 -12.04 6.22
N ALA A 196 -9.08 -11.61 5.29
CA ALA A 196 -9.90 -12.53 4.52
C ALA A 196 -9.06 -13.44 3.61
N ALA A 197 -9.55 -14.66 3.36
CA ALA A 197 -8.98 -15.52 2.33
C ALA A 197 -9.15 -14.88 0.94
N HIS A 198 -8.15 -15.01 0.08
CA HIS A 198 -8.14 -14.41 -1.26
C HIS A 198 -8.59 -12.93 -1.26
N PRO A 199 -7.99 -12.06 -0.43
CA PRO A 199 -8.61 -10.80 -0.01
C PRO A 199 -8.95 -9.87 -1.18
N TYR A 200 -8.12 -9.85 -2.22
CA TYR A 200 -8.31 -9.02 -3.41
C TYR A 200 -9.40 -9.51 -4.38
N ILE A 201 -9.86 -10.76 -4.22
CA ILE A 201 -11.04 -11.30 -4.91
C ILE A 201 -12.26 -11.09 -4.02
N TRP A 202 -12.14 -11.43 -2.73
CA TRP A 202 -13.18 -11.27 -1.70
C TRP A 202 -13.81 -9.87 -1.70
N MET A 203 -12.99 -8.82 -1.69
CA MET A 203 -13.48 -7.45 -1.65
C MET A 203 -13.82 -6.83 -3.02
N SER A 204 -13.72 -7.58 -4.12
CA SER A 204 -13.84 -7.02 -5.47
C SER A 204 -15.18 -6.31 -5.78
N PRO A 205 -16.34 -6.75 -5.25
CA PRO A 205 -17.60 -6.05 -5.50
C PRO A 205 -17.85 -4.90 -4.51
N ALA A 206 -17.15 -4.88 -3.37
CA ALA A 206 -17.24 -3.84 -2.36
C ALA A 206 -16.58 -2.53 -2.83
N ARG A 207 -16.87 -1.42 -2.13
CA ARG A 207 -16.38 -0.08 -2.48
C ARG A 207 -15.77 0.63 -1.28
N SER A 208 -14.76 1.45 -1.54
CA SER A 208 -14.04 2.22 -0.52
C SER A 208 -14.85 3.41 -0.01
N ARG A 209 -14.53 3.81 1.22
CA ARG A 209 -14.94 5.08 1.83
C ARG A 209 -14.34 6.25 1.05
N SER A 210 -14.91 7.44 1.22
CA SER A 210 -14.46 8.65 0.51
C SER A 210 -13.03 9.08 0.85
N ASP A 211 -12.58 8.82 2.07
CA ASP A 211 -11.18 9.06 2.50
C ASP A 211 -10.19 7.97 2.02
N GLY A 212 -10.68 6.93 1.34
CA GLY A 212 -9.88 5.78 0.89
C GLY A 212 -9.44 4.84 2.02
N LEU A 213 -9.88 5.05 3.27
CA LEU A 213 -9.46 4.30 4.45
C LEU A 213 -10.42 3.13 4.70
N GLY A 214 -10.19 2.02 4.01
CA GLY A 214 -11.02 0.82 4.13
C GLY A 214 -12.27 0.88 3.27
N LEU A 215 -13.22 -0.03 3.54
CA LEU A 215 -14.41 -0.26 2.73
C LEU A 215 -15.68 0.13 3.47
N VAL A 216 -16.73 0.40 2.69
CA VAL A 216 -18.11 0.51 3.17
C VAL A 216 -18.62 -0.91 3.45
N SER A 217 -19.35 -1.09 4.55
CA SER A 217 -19.96 -2.37 4.92
C SER A 217 -21.40 -2.46 4.42
N ASP A 218 -21.56 -2.83 3.16
CA ASP A 218 -22.86 -3.02 2.49
C ASP A 218 -23.12 -4.46 2.07
N GLY A 219 -22.32 -5.41 2.56
CA GLY A 219 -22.50 -6.86 2.36
C GLY A 219 -22.23 -7.33 0.93
N LEU A 220 -21.39 -6.59 0.19
CA LEU A 220 -21.06 -6.88 -1.20
C LEU A 220 -19.84 -7.79 -1.38
N GLU A 221 -19.13 -8.13 -0.30
CA GLU A 221 -18.02 -9.06 -0.36
C GLU A 221 -18.49 -10.45 -0.80
N LEU A 222 -17.64 -11.16 -1.55
CA LEU A 222 -17.95 -12.50 -1.99
C LEU A 222 -18.04 -13.47 -0.81
N SER A 223 -18.98 -14.41 -0.89
CA SER A 223 -19.07 -15.51 0.07
C SER A 223 -17.89 -16.47 -0.08
N ARG A 224 -17.67 -17.31 0.92
CA ARG A 224 -16.58 -18.29 0.91
C ARG A 224 -16.71 -19.30 -0.26
N GLU A 225 -17.94 -19.60 -0.67
CA GLU A 225 -18.26 -20.50 -1.78
C GLU A 225 -17.98 -19.87 -3.16
N GLU A 226 -17.98 -18.53 -3.25
CA GLU A 226 -17.68 -17.80 -4.47
C GLU A 226 -16.18 -17.57 -4.69
N LEU A 227 -15.37 -17.82 -3.65
CA LEU A 227 -13.92 -17.70 -3.69
C LEU A 227 -13.26 -18.95 -4.29
N PRO A 228 -12.01 -18.82 -4.81
CA PRO A 228 -11.18 -19.99 -5.06
C PRO A 228 -11.02 -20.85 -3.79
N PRO A 229 -10.65 -22.14 -3.92
CA PRO A 229 -10.48 -23.03 -2.77
C PRO A 229 -9.67 -22.37 -1.64
N ILE A 230 -10.23 -22.40 -0.44
CA ILE A 230 -9.65 -21.78 0.75
C ILE A 230 -8.90 -22.84 1.53
N ASP A 231 -7.58 -22.66 1.62
CA ASP A 231 -6.74 -23.31 2.61
C ASP A 231 -6.66 -22.42 3.86
N GLU A 232 -7.23 -22.88 4.97
CA GLU A 232 -7.30 -22.16 6.24
C GLU A 232 -5.90 -21.89 6.83
N SER A 233 -4.93 -22.76 6.55
CA SER A 233 -3.56 -22.61 7.08
C SER A 233 -2.83 -21.40 6.49
N LYS A 234 -3.34 -20.87 5.38
CA LYS A 234 -2.79 -19.70 4.67
C LYS A 234 -3.42 -18.38 5.12
N ILE A 235 -4.47 -18.42 5.93
CA ILE A 235 -5.08 -17.20 6.47
C ILE A 235 -4.09 -16.51 7.39
N LYS A 236 -3.83 -15.23 7.13
CA LYS A 236 -2.91 -14.42 7.94
C LYS A 236 -3.65 -13.83 9.13
N ILE A 237 -3.19 -14.17 10.33
CA ILE A 237 -3.57 -13.54 11.60
C ILE A 237 -2.32 -12.86 12.16
N LEU A 238 -2.24 -11.54 12.01
CA LEU A 238 -1.05 -10.75 12.34
C LEU A 238 -1.31 -9.84 13.56
N PRO A 239 -0.28 -9.41 14.30
CA PRO A 239 -0.44 -8.38 15.33
C PRO A 239 -1.09 -7.11 14.75
N MET A 240 -1.90 -6.41 15.53
CA MET A 240 -2.43 -5.09 15.12
C MET A 240 -1.33 -4.00 15.17
N CYS A 241 -0.39 -4.12 16.11
CA CYS A 241 0.80 -3.28 16.19
C CYS A 241 2.04 -4.05 15.73
N TRP A 242 2.77 -3.53 14.75
CA TRP A 242 4.01 -4.15 14.27
C TRP A 242 5.22 -3.45 14.89
N ARG A 243 6.20 -4.24 15.32
CA ARG A 243 7.41 -3.75 15.97
C ARG A 243 8.50 -3.50 14.95
N ASN A 244 9.05 -2.28 14.97
CA ASN A 244 10.19 -1.93 14.14
C ASN A 244 11.44 -2.73 14.58
N PRO A 245 12.13 -3.42 13.66
CA PRO A 245 13.22 -4.33 14.01
C PRO A 245 14.50 -3.61 14.47
N VAL A 246 14.62 -2.29 14.26
CA VAL A 246 15.81 -1.50 14.64
C VAL A 246 15.53 -0.65 15.87
N THR A 247 14.41 0.09 15.87
CA THR A 247 14.10 1.05 16.93
C THR A 247 13.23 0.46 18.04
N GLY A 248 12.62 -0.71 17.83
CA GLY A 248 11.66 -1.32 18.76
C GLY A 248 10.32 -0.59 18.87
N ARG A 249 10.14 0.54 18.19
CA ARG A 249 8.89 1.32 18.22
C ARG A 249 7.74 0.53 17.58
N LEU A 250 6.54 0.70 18.12
CA LEU A 250 5.32 0.10 17.58
C LEU A 250 4.68 0.99 16.51
N ALA A 251 4.11 0.35 15.50
CA ALA A 251 3.32 0.98 14.44
C ALA A 251 1.92 0.36 14.39
N LEU A 252 0.86 1.16 14.38
CA LEU A 252 -0.52 0.67 14.18
C LEU A 252 -0.69 0.27 12.71
N GLN A 253 -0.40 -0.98 12.39
CA GLN A 253 -0.13 -1.43 11.03
C GLN A 253 -1.16 -2.46 10.58
N ILE A 254 -2.25 -1.94 10.01
CA ILE A 254 -3.43 -2.71 9.60
C ILE A 254 -3.71 -2.38 8.12
N HIS A 255 -3.96 -3.40 7.30
CA HIS A 255 -4.50 -3.17 5.96
C HIS A 255 -6.03 -2.99 6.04
N PRO A 256 -6.58 -1.78 5.87
CA PRO A 256 -7.96 -1.47 6.25
C PRO A 256 -9.01 -2.11 5.35
N SER A 257 -8.70 -2.38 4.08
CA SER A 257 -9.69 -2.97 3.15
C SER A 257 -9.82 -4.49 3.25
N ALA A 258 -8.78 -5.19 3.72
CA ALA A 258 -8.70 -6.66 3.68
C ALA A 258 -9.03 -7.31 5.03
N VAL A 259 -9.29 -6.50 6.06
CA VAL A 259 -9.58 -6.97 7.42
C VAL A 259 -10.93 -7.69 7.47
N GLU A 260 -10.95 -8.87 8.10
CA GLU A 260 -12.14 -9.70 8.27
C GLU A 260 -12.55 -9.80 9.74
N LYS A 261 -11.60 -10.04 10.66
CA LYS A 261 -11.88 -10.23 12.10
C LYS A 261 -10.80 -9.63 12.99
N LEU A 262 -11.18 -9.33 14.22
CA LEU A 262 -10.27 -8.94 15.30
C LEU A 262 -10.31 -9.99 16.42
N HIS A 263 -9.15 -10.52 16.79
CA HIS A 263 -8.97 -11.48 17.88
C HIS A 263 -8.43 -10.76 19.10
N LEU A 264 -9.19 -10.74 20.18
CA LEU A 264 -8.85 -10.03 21.41
C LEU A 264 -8.08 -10.92 22.40
N ALA A 265 -7.42 -10.30 23.37
CA ALA A 265 -6.60 -10.96 24.37
C ALA A 265 -7.37 -11.96 25.26
N ASP A 266 -8.65 -11.68 25.50
CA ASP A 266 -9.55 -12.52 26.30
C ASP A 266 -10.13 -13.72 25.53
N GLY A 267 -9.75 -13.90 24.26
CA GLY A 267 -10.25 -14.93 23.37
C GLY A 267 -11.51 -14.55 22.59
N THR A 268 -12.09 -13.37 22.83
CA THR A 268 -13.21 -12.86 22.05
C THR A 268 -12.79 -12.61 20.60
N VAL A 269 -13.62 -13.03 19.65
CA VAL A 269 -13.44 -12.73 18.23
C VAL A 269 -14.55 -11.79 17.77
N ILE A 270 -14.17 -10.58 17.35
CA ILE A 270 -15.08 -9.66 16.68
C ILE A 270 -15.11 -10.05 15.20
N SER A 271 -16.23 -10.66 14.77
CA SER A 271 -16.44 -11.10 13.38
C SER A 271 -17.58 -10.36 12.66
N ASP A 272 -18.24 -9.42 13.35
CA ASP A 272 -19.15 -8.48 12.69
C ASP A 272 -18.31 -7.52 11.85
N LEU A 273 -18.44 -7.62 10.52
CA LEU A 273 -17.56 -6.92 9.59
C LEU A 273 -17.71 -5.39 9.65
N GLU A 274 -18.91 -4.89 9.92
CA GLU A 274 -19.16 -3.46 10.11
C GLU A 274 -18.42 -2.96 11.35
N LYS A 275 -18.61 -3.64 12.49
CA LYS A 275 -17.92 -3.31 13.74
C LYS A 275 -16.40 -3.39 13.60
N VAL A 276 -15.88 -4.43 12.91
CA VAL A 276 -14.44 -4.59 12.65
C VAL A 276 -13.90 -3.39 11.87
N ARG A 277 -14.56 -3.01 10.78
CA ARG A 277 -14.13 -1.88 9.94
C ARG A 277 -14.24 -0.54 10.64
N ASP A 278 -15.29 -0.33 11.44
CA ASP A 278 -15.46 0.90 12.19
C ASP A 278 -14.41 1.06 13.29
N ILE A 279 -14.01 -0.03 13.96
CA ILE A 279 -12.88 -0.01 14.90
C ILE A 279 -11.59 0.36 14.16
N VAL A 280 -11.27 -0.31 13.06
CA VAL A 280 -10.04 -0.05 12.30
C VAL A 280 -10.00 1.37 11.75
N HIS A 281 -11.12 1.85 11.18
CA HIS A 281 -11.24 3.22 10.68
C HIS A 281 -11.04 4.24 11.80
N ARG A 282 -11.72 4.09 12.94
CA ARG A 282 -11.58 5.01 14.10
C ARG A 282 -10.13 5.09 14.59
N LEU A 283 -9.42 3.96 14.63
CA LEU A 283 -8.03 3.93 15.08
C LEU A 283 -7.06 4.55 14.06
N GLN A 284 -7.28 4.35 12.76
CA GLN A 284 -6.37 4.82 11.72
C GLN A 284 -6.68 6.24 11.22
N ARG A 285 -7.93 6.69 11.27
CA ARG A 285 -8.38 7.95 10.68
C ARG A 285 -7.65 9.19 11.21
N PRO A 286 -7.33 9.31 12.52
CA PRO A 286 -6.51 10.41 13.02
C PRO A 286 -5.11 10.45 12.39
N GLY A 287 -4.54 9.30 12.03
CA GLY A 287 -3.22 9.18 11.43
C GLY A 287 -3.13 9.70 10.00
N ILE A 288 -4.26 9.82 9.31
CA ILE A 288 -4.34 10.42 7.97
C ILE A 288 -4.82 11.87 8.00
N ALA A 289 -4.75 12.58 9.13
CA ALA A 289 -5.04 14.02 9.15
C ALA A 289 -4.14 14.79 8.15
N PRO A 290 -4.64 15.84 7.47
CA PRO A 290 -3.91 16.56 6.41
C PRO A 290 -2.46 16.91 6.73
N GLU A 291 -2.18 17.37 7.94
CA GLU A 291 -0.86 17.79 8.42
C GLU A 291 0.12 16.63 8.67
N LEU A 292 -0.38 15.38 8.70
CA LEU A 292 0.41 14.16 8.89
C LEU A 292 0.72 13.43 7.58
N VAL A 293 0.14 13.87 6.47
CA VAL A 293 0.31 13.24 5.15
C VAL A 293 1.54 13.80 4.45
N HIS A 294 2.46 12.92 4.09
CA HIS A 294 3.57 13.24 3.19
C HIS A 294 3.24 12.80 1.76
N ALA A 295 2.92 13.76 0.88
CA ALA A 295 2.67 13.51 -0.54
C ALA A 295 3.93 13.83 -1.37
N ILE A 296 4.52 12.80 -2.00
CA ILE A 296 5.72 12.99 -2.83
C ILE A 296 5.35 13.70 -4.13
N ASN A 297 5.98 14.84 -4.39
CA ASN A 297 6.03 15.43 -5.73
C ASN A 297 7.17 14.78 -6.51
N TRP A 298 6.84 13.90 -7.44
CA TRP A 298 7.81 13.06 -8.13
C TRP A 298 8.55 13.83 -9.22
N ASP A 299 9.88 13.69 -9.25
CA ASP A 299 10.70 13.98 -10.43
C ASP A 299 11.15 12.68 -11.11
N GLU A 300 11.43 12.74 -12.42
CA GLU A 300 12.01 11.60 -13.12
C GLU A 300 13.35 11.20 -12.51
N GLY A 301 13.51 9.91 -12.19
CA GLY A 301 14.69 9.38 -11.51
C GLY A 301 14.58 9.35 -10.00
N ASP A 302 13.49 9.83 -9.40
CA ASP A 302 13.27 9.64 -7.98
C ASP A 302 13.04 8.17 -7.63
N LEU A 303 13.70 7.70 -6.58
CA LEU A 303 13.50 6.38 -5.98
C LEU A 303 13.10 6.57 -4.52
N ALA A 304 11.84 6.26 -4.19
CA ALA A 304 11.44 6.11 -2.80
C ALA A 304 11.68 4.66 -2.35
N ILE A 305 12.28 4.51 -1.18
CA ILE A 305 12.27 3.26 -0.43
C ILE A 305 11.46 3.52 0.83
N PHE A 306 10.50 2.67 1.13
CA PHE A 306 9.68 2.81 2.33
C PHE A 306 9.58 1.50 3.12
N ASP A 307 9.60 1.65 4.45
CA ASP A 307 9.35 0.61 5.44
C ASP A 307 7.85 0.28 5.41
N ASN A 308 7.51 -0.77 4.65
CA ASN A 308 6.15 -1.24 4.46
C ASN A 308 5.56 -1.82 5.77
N TRP A 309 6.36 -1.98 6.82
CA TRP A 309 5.89 -2.36 8.15
C TRP A 309 5.59 -1.18 9.08
N SER A 310 5.84 0.07 8.65
CA SER A 310 5.55 1.26 9.47
C SER A 310 4.85 2.40 8.75
N VAL A 311 4.46 2.20 7.49
CA VAL A 311 3.62 3.14 6.75
C VAL A 311 2.42 2.45 6.13
N ILE A 312 1.33 3.20 5.99
CA ILE A 312 0.34 2.95 4.95
C ILE A 312 0.47 4.04 3.89
N HIS A 313 0.15 3.71 2.65
CA HIS A 313 0.31 4.62 1.54
C HIS A 313 -0.87 4.56 0.57
N SER A 314 -1.01 5.61 -0.23
CA SER A 314 -2.04 5.72 -1.24
C SER A 314 -1.58 6.53 -2.43
N VAL A 315 -2.01 6.13 -3.63
CA VAL A 315 -1.86 6.98 -4.82
C VAL A 315 -2.99 8.01 -4.85
N THR A 316 -2.69 9.18 -5.40
CA THR A 316 -3.63 10.29 -5.57
C THR A 316 -3.63 10.77 -7.01
N GLY A 317 -4.61 11.61 -7.33
CA GLY A 317 -4.73 12.32 -8.59
C GLY A 317 -5.31 11.50 -9.74
N SER A 318 -5.61 12.24 -10.80
CA SER A 318 -6.23 11.75 -12.02
C SER A 318 -5.30 12.00 -13.20
N PHE A 319 -5.31 11.11 -14.20
CA PHE A 319 -4.57 11.30 -15.45
C PHE A 319 -5.49 11.07 -16.63
N LEU A 320 -5.33 11.87 -17.68
CA LEU A 320 -5.93 11.63 -18.98
C LEU A 320 -5.36 10.33 -19.58
N PRO A 321 -6.11 9.60 -20.40
CA PRO A 321 -5.62 8.37 -21.03
C PRO A 321 -4.31 8.54 -21.84
N THR A 322 -4.01 9.75 -22.29
CA THR A 322 -2.81 10.09 -23.06
C THR A 322 -1.64 10.60 -22.22
N GLU A 323 -1.85 10.93 -20.94
CA GLU A 323 -0.78 11.37 -20.04
C GLU A 323 0.06 10.17 -19.61
N VAL A 324 1.25 10.02 -20.20
CA VAL A 324 2.11 8.85 -19.95
C VAL A 324 2.85 9.01 -18.62
N ARG A 325 2.65 8.04 -17.72
CA ARG A 325 3.35 7.91 -16.44
C ARG A 325 3.91 6.50 -16.36
N ILE A 326 5.17 6.34 -15.98
CA ILE A 326 5.83 5.05 -15.86
C ILE A 326 6.59 4.99 -14.54
N PHE A 327 6.30 3.97 -13.74
CA PHE A 327 6.97 3.66 -12.49
C PHE A 327 7.40 2.21 -12.48
N ARG A 328 8.49 1.94 -11.75
CA ARG A 328 8.87 0.57 -11.38
C ARG A 328 8.68 0.37 -9.88
N GLN A 329 7.91 -0.64 -9.52
CA GLN A 329 7.70 -1.06 -8.14
C GLN A 329 8.40 -2.40 -7.90
N CYS A 330 9.10 -2.53 -6.78
CA CYS A 330 9.67 -3.78 -6.31
C CYS A 330 9.30 -3.96 -4.84
N ASN A 331 8.48 -4.97 -4.57
CA ASN A 331 8.18 -5.47 -3.23
C ASN A 331 8.30 -6.99 -3.24
N LEU A 332 8.89 -7.55 -2.18
CA LEU A 332 9.25 -8.96 -2.11
C LEU A 332 8.51 -9.60 -0.95
N ALA A 333 7.94 -10.79 -1.14
CA ALA A 333 7.31 -11.53 -0.06
C ALA A 333 8.34 -11.78 1.04
N ALA A 334 8.06 -11.31 2.26
CA ALA A 334 9.03 -11.40 3.34
C ALA A 334 9.24 -12.87 3.75
N SER A 335 10.43 -13.17 4.24
CA SER A 335 10.80 -14.49 4.78
C SER A 335 10.13 -14.79 6.12
N GLU A 336 9.59 -13.77 6.80
CA GLU A 336 8.94 -13.88 8.11
C GLU A 336 7.75 -12.93 8.22
N ASP A 337 6.84 -13.25 9.14
CA ASP A 337 5.73 -12.37 9.52
C ASP A 337 6.23 -11.26 10.48
N PRO A 338 5.53 -10.11 10.53
CA PRO A 338 5.90 -9.01 11.42
C PRO A 338 5.81 -9.39 12.90
N LEU A 339 6.77 -8.91 13.69
CA LEU A 339 6.77 -9.07 15.15
C LEU A 339 5.75 -8.14 15.80
N GLY A 340 5.09 -8.63 16.84
CA GLY A 340 4.16 -7.85 17.65
C GLY A 340 4.83 -7.14 18.84
N PRO A 341 4.04 -6.51 19.71
CA PRO A 341 4.47 -6.07 21.04
C PRO A 341 4.93 -7.27 21.89
N GLU A 342 5.77 -7.02 22.89
CA GLU A 342 6.19 -8.02 23.89
C GLU A 342 5.16 -8.21 24.99
#